data_AF-A0A9P6FZW6-F1
#
_entry.id   AF-A0A9P6FZW6-F1
#
_cell.length_a   1.000
_cell.length_b   1.000
_cell.length_c   1.000
_cell.angle_alpha   90.00
_cell.angle_beta   90.00
_cell.angle_gamma   90.00
#
_symmetry.space_group_name_H-M   'P 1'
#
loop_
_entity.id
_entity.type
_entity.pdbx_description
1 polymer ?
#
loop_
_entity_poly.entity_id
_entity_poly.type
_entity_poly.pdbx_seq_one_letter_code
_entity_poly.pdbx_strand_id
1 'polypeptide(L)'
;QAACYGVGLCGHVGGPDYADFCQAALPFLFQLINLPNARAQENVYVTENAISAVTKICRFNDSKFDRVAVLPSWIQSLPIVVDEDEASLTYEFLMDLIDTRHTSVLGLNNVNIPHLATVMLEALASGVLMSGNPALVSRLMNTVKAVLSSLDRTLQTTVLSSLTAEKQKTLQSMGLIF
;
A
#
# COMPACT_ATOMS: atom_id res chain seq x y z
N GLN A 1 -10.84 11.86 8.56
CA GLN A 1 -10.99 11.42 7.15
C GLN A 1 -10.91 12.61 6.19
N ALA A 2 -11.88 13.53 6.19
CA ALA A 2 -11.93 14.65 5.23
C ALA A 2 -10.65 15.50 5.13
N ALA A 3 -9.97 15.75 6.24
CA ALA A 3 -8.69 16.46 6.23
C ALA A 3 -7.60 15.68 5.46
N CYS A 4 -7.47 14.37 5.70
CA CYS A 4 -6.52 13.51 4.97
C CYS A 4 -6.83 13.51 3.47
N TYR A 5 -8.11 13.38 3.10
CA TYR A 5 -8.56 13.43 1.71
C TYR A 5 -8.15 14.75 1.04
N GLY A 6 -8.41 15.90 1.69
CA GLY A 6 -8.04 17.22 1.19
C GLY A 6 -6.52 17.39 1.02
N VAL A 7 -5.72 16.91 1.97
CA VAL A 7 -4.25 16.88 1.84
C VAL A 7 -3.83 16.03 0.64
N GLY A 8 -4.45 14.87 0.44
CA GLY A 8 -4.21 14.02 -0.73
C GLY A 8 -4.54 14.73 -2.04
N LEU A 9 -5.61 15.51 -2.11
CA LEU A 9 -5.94 16.32 -3.29
C LEU A 9 -4.91 17.42 -3.55
N CYS A 10 -4.37 18.06 -2.50
CA CYS A 10 -3.29 19.03 -2.64
C CYS A 10 -2.05 18.38 -3.29
N GLY A 11 -1.71 17.15 -2.89
CA GLY A 11 -0.62 16.37 -3.50
C GLY A 11 -0.90 15.95 -4.94
N HIS A 12 -2.14 15.56 -5.27
CA HIS A 12 -2.48 15.01 -6.58
C HIS A 12 -2.78 16.09 -7.63
N VAL A 13 -3.69 17.02 -7.33
CA VAL A 13 -4.23 18.00 -8.30
C VAL A 13 -3.96 19.46 -7.92
N GLY A 14 -3.37 19.71 -6.75
CA GLY A 14 -3.03 21.07 -6.29
C GLY A 14 -1.90 21.73 -7.08
N GLY A 15 -1.02 20.93 -7.70
CA GLY A 15 0.12 21.43 -8.47
C GLY A 15 1.29 21.93 -7.61
N PRO A 16 2.31 22.55 -8.24
CA PRO A 16 3.57 22.91 -7.58
C PRO A 16 3.44 23.88 -6.41
N ASP A 17 2.42 24.75 -6.42
CA ASP A 17 2.19 25.75 -5.36
C ASP A 17 1.88 25.10 -3.99
N TYR A 18 1.40 23.85 -4.00
CA TYR A 18 1.16 23.08 -2.77
C TYR A 18 2.36 22.26 -2.31
N ALA A 19 3.51 22.31 -2.98
CA ALA A 19 4.64 21.44 -2.68
C ALA A 19 5.19 21.62 -1.26
N ASP A 20 5.32 22.87 -0.81
CA ASP A 20 5.78 23.16 0.56
C ASP A 20 4.75 22.70 1.61
N PHE A 21 3.44 22.83 1.31
CA PHE A 21 2.38 22.30 2.16
C PHE A 21 2.40 20.77 2.24
N CYS A 22 2.57 20.10 1.09
CA CYS A 22 2.63 18.63 1.03
C CYS A 22 3.81 18.08 1.84
N GLN A 23 4.98 18.70 1.70
CA GLN A 23 6.15 18.38 2.51
C GLN A 23 5.86 18.52 4.01
N ALA A 24 5.27 19.66 4.41
CA ALA A 24 4.95 19.94 5.82
C ALA A 24 3.87 19.02 6.39
N ALA A 25 2.99 18.46 5.55
CA ALA A 25 1.91 17.58 5.98
C ALA A 25 2.38 16.14 6.30
N LEU A 26 3.46 15.65 5.68
CA LEU A 26 3.93 14.27 5.81
C LEU A 26 4.11 13.80 7.27
N PRO A 27 4.75 14.55 8.18
CA PRO A 27 4.91 14.11 9.57
C PRO A 27 3.58 13.90 10.29
N PHE A 28 2.58 14.74 10.03
CA PHE A 28 1.25 14.63 10.64
C PHE A 28 0.46 13.43 10.10
N LEU A 29 0.58 13.15 8.79
CA LEU A 29 -0.01 11.94 8.20
C LEU A 29 0.60 10.68 8.84
N PHE A 30 1.92 10.61 8.99
CA PHE A 30 2.57 9.47 9.66
C PHE A 30 2.24 9.39 11.15
N GLN A 31 2.09 10.51 11.85
CA GLN A 31 1.63 10.50 13.24
C GLN A 31 0.25 9.85 13.35
N LEU A 32 -0.67 10.19 12.46
CA LEU A 32 -2.02 9.62 12.43
C LEU A 32 -2.01 8.12 12.12
N ILE A 33 -1.23 7.72 11.11
CA ILE A 33 -1.04 6.31 10.71
C ILE A 33 -0.54 5.45 11.88
N ASN A 34 0.33 6.01 12.72
CA ASN A 34 1.00 5.29 13.81
C ASN A 34 0.30 5.40 15.18
N LEU A 35 -0.93 5.93 15.24
CA LEU A 35 -1.69 5.93 16.49
C LEU A 35 -1.99 4.49 16.95
N PRO A 36 -1.99 4.20 18.27
CA PRO A 36 -2.18 2.83 18.79
C PRO A 36 -3.47 2.14 18.33
N ASN A 37 -4.52 2.90 18.05
CA ASN A 37 -5.83 2.42 17.58
C ASN A 37 -6.13 2.82 16.12
N ALA A 38 -5.12 3.18 15.33
CA ALA A 38 -5.29 3.64 13.95
C ALA A 38 -6.03 2.63 13.05
N ARG A 39 -5.87 1.33 13.32
CA ARG A 39 -6.51 0.23 12.57
C ARG A 39 -7.78 -0.33 13.22
N ALA A 40 -8.28 0.30 14.29
CA ALA A 40 -9.59 -0.04 14.85
C ALA A 40 -10.71 0.25 13.83
N GLN A 41 -11.84 -0.44 13.94
CA GLN A 41 -12.95 -0.37 12.97
C GLN A 41 -13.46 1.06 12.76
N GLU A 42 -13.51 1.86 13.81
CA GLU A 42 -13.93 3.26 13.79
C GLU A 42 -12.89 4.22 13.17
N ASN A 43 -11.62 3.81 13.09
CA ASN A 43 -10.52 4.67 12.65
C ASN A 43 -9.92 4.26 11.30
N VAL A 44 -10.18 3.03 10.83
CA VAL A 44 -9.50 2.45 9.67
C VAL A 44 -9.64 3.30 8.41
N TYR A 45 -10.82 3.86 8.14
CA TYR A 45 -11.04 4.77 7.01
C TYR A 45 -10.18 6.04 7.10
N VAL A 46 -10.02 6.61 8.30
CA VAL A 46 -9.18 7.79 8.51
C VAL A 46 -7.72 7.47 8.21
N THR A 47 -7.26 6.31 8.68
CA THR A 47 -5.90 5.82 8.50
C THR A 47 -5.60 5.50 7.04
N GLU A 48 -6.51 4.81 6.35
CA GLU A 48 -6.34 4.48 4.93
C GLU A 48 -6.35 5.73 4.04
N ASN A 49 -7.17 6.74 4.37
CA ASN A 49 -7.11 8.04 3.71
C ASN A 49 -5.76 8.76 3.95
N ALA A 50 -5.17 8.62 5.15
CA ALA A 50 -3.85 9.20 5.41
C ALA A 50 -2.74 8.48 4.63
N ILE A 51 -2.80 7.15 4.53
CA ILE A 51 -1.89 6.34 3.71
C ILE A 51 -1.99 6.77 2.24
N SER A 52 -3.22 6.90 1.72
CA SER A 52 -3.44 7.35 0.35
C SER A 52 -3.02 8.81 0.12
N ALA A 53 -3.17 9.70 1.12
CA ALA A 53 -2.63 11.04 1.04
C ALA A 53 -1.08 11.02 0.88
N VAL A 54 -0.39 10.17 1.64
CA VAL A 54 1.06 9.95 1.46
C VAL A 54 1.37 9.40 0.06
N THR A 55 0.58 8.45 -0.43
CA THR A 55 0.68 7.93 -1.82
C THR A 55 0.61 9.07 -2.84
N LYS A 56 -0.44 9.91 -2.76
CA LYS A 56 -0.67 11.02 -3.70
C LYS A 56 0.46 12.04 -3.67
N ILE A 57 0.95 12.39 -2.48
CA ILE A 57 2.10 13.28 -2.31
C ILE A 57 3.37 12.67 -2.93
N CYS A 58 3.69 11.41 -2.62
CA CYS A 58 4.90 10.75 -3.15
C CYS A 58 4.84 10.53 -4.67
N ARG A 59 3.66 10.31 -5.24
CA ARG A 59 3.48 10.05 -6.68
C ARG A 59 3.51 11.32 -7.52
N PHE A 60 2.94 12.43 -7.00
CA PHE A 60 2.66 13.61 -7.82
C PHE A 60 3.30 14.91 -7.31
N ASN A 61 3.75 14.98 -6.05
CA ASN A 61 4.28 16.21 -5.46
C ASN A 61 5.43 15.96 -4.49
N ASP A 62 6.52 15.42 -5.02
CA ASP A 62 7.72 15.02 -4.27
C ASP A 62 8.91 15.98 -4.41
N SER A 63 8.74 17.12 -5.08
CA SER A 63 9.83 18.06 -5.40
C SER A 63 10.50 18.73 -4.19
N LYS A 64 9.87 18.69 -3.00
CA LYS A 64 10.32 19.40 -1.78
C LYS A 64 10.82 18.47 -0.68
N PHE A 65 10.88 17.16 -0.90
CA PHE A 65 11.47 16.22 0.04
C PHE A 65 12.17 15.07 -0.68
N ASP A 66 13.03 14.35 0.03
CA ASP A 66 13.58 13.13 -0.49
C ASP A 66 12.55 12.00 -0.42
N ARG A 67 11.94 11.67 -1.56
CA ARG A 67 10.98 10.56 -1.69
C ARG A 67 11.59 9.22 -1.24
N VAL A 68 12.88 9.00 -1.46
CA VAL A 68 13.60 7.76 -1.08
C VAL A 68 13.56 7.56 0.43
N ALA A 69 13.55 8.63 1.22
CA ALA A 69 13.45 8.58 2.68
C ALA A 69 12.03 8.32 3.21
N VAL A 70 11.00 8.61 2.40
CA VAL A 70 9.58 8.47 2.80
C VAL A 70 9.01 7.11 2.45
N LEU A 71 9.38 6.55 1.29
CA LEU A 71 8.83 5.30 0.77
C LEU A 71 8.92 4.10 1.74
N PRO A 72 10.02 3.90 2.50
CA PRO A 72 10.08 2.78 3.46
C PRO A 72 8.96 2.84 4.50
N SER A 73 8.72 4.00 5.11
CA SER A 73 7.65 4.20 6.09
C SER A 73 6.27 4.06 5.48
N TRP A 74 6.08 4.55 4.25
CA TRP A 74 4.83 4.39 3.52
C TRP A 74 4.51 2.91 3.24
N ILE A 75 5.49 2.09 2.84
CA ILE A 75 5.27 0.65 2.62
C ILE A 75 4.90 -0.07 3.92
N GLN A 76 5.54 0.29 5.04
CA GLN A 76 5.19 -0.27 6.34
C GLN A 76 3.79 0.14 6.81
N SER A 77 3.25 1.24 6.27
CA SER A 77 1.89 1.68 6.58
C SER A 77 0.81 0.88 5.85
N LEU A 78 1.12 0.25 4.71
CA LEU A 78 0.20 -0.61 3.97
C LEU A 78 -0.18 -1.87 4.78
N PRO A 79 -1.36 -2.48 4.56
CA PRO A 79 -2.26 -2.35 3.41
C PRO A 79 -3.42 -1.33 3.55
N ILE A 80 -4.05 -0.99 2.43
CA ILE A 80 -5.42 -0.45 2.36
C ILE A 80 -6.35 -1.61 2.01
N VAL A 81 -7.36 -1.89 2.83
CA VAL A 81 -8.25 -3.05 2.69
C VAL A 81 -9.74 -2.72 2.81
N VAL A 82 -10.09 -1.48 3.17
CA VAL A 82 -11.49 -1.05 3.41
C VAL A 82 -11.94 0.03 2.44
N ASP A 83 -11.12 1.04 2.18
CA ASP A 83 -11.47 2.19 1.34
C ASP A 83 -11.15 1.94 -0.14
N GLU A 84 -12.17 1.54 -0.90
CA GLU A 84 -12.06 1.21 -2.34
C GLU A 84 -11.63 2.40 -3.20
N ASP A 85 -12.11 3.60 -2.87
CA ASP A 85 -11.81 4.83 -3.60
C ASP A 85 -10.31 5.17 -3.50
N GLU A 86 -9.70 4.86 -2.35
CA GLU A 86 -8.30 5.14 -2.06
C GLU A 86 -7.35 3.99 -2.42
N ALA A 87 -7.87 2.77 -2.54
CA ALA A 87 -7.09 1.58 -2.83
C ALA A 87 -6.49 1.61 -4.24
N SER A 88 -7.29 1.86 -5.27
CA SER A 88 -6.85 1.71 -6.68
C SER A 88 -5.58 2.49 -6.99
N LEU A 89 -5.57 3.80 -6.71
CA LEU A 89 -4.41 4.66 -6.94
C LEU A 89 -3.20 4.23 -6.11
N THR A 90 -3.42 3.78 -4.87
CA THR A 90 -2.36 3.34 -3.95
C THR A 90 -1.66 2.09 -4.46
N TYR A 91 -2.43 1.08 -4.89
CA TYR A 91 -1.85 -0.15 -5.43
C TYR A 91 -1.30 0.02 -6.84
N GLU A 92 -1.83 0.93 -7.65
CA GLU A 92 -1.17 1.32 -8.91
C GLU A 92 0.24 1.86 -8.65
N PHE A 93 0.37 2.81 -7.72
CA PHE A 93 1.67 3.38 -7.38
C PHE A 93 2.64 2.34 -6.81
N LEU A 94 2.15 1.47 -5.91
CA LEU A 94 2.95 0.37 -5.37
C LEU A 94 3.52 -0.51 -6.48
N MET A 95 2.66 -0.91 -7.40
CA MET A 95 3.05 -1.80 -8.47
C MET A 95 4.00 -1.11 -9.47
N ASP A 96 3.83 0.18 -9.76
CA ASP A 96 4.77 0.95 -10.59
C ASP A 96 6.17 0.96 -9.96
N LEU A 97 6.26 1.08 -8.63
CA LEU A 97 7.52 1.00 -7.88
C LEU A 97 8.14 -0.40 -7.88
N ILE A 98 7.32 -1.45 -7.83
CA ILE A 98 7.76 -2.85 -7.92
C ILE A 98 8.28 -3.16 -9.34
N ASP A 99 7.55 -2.76 -10.37
CA ASP A 99 7.89 -3.00 -11.78
C ASP A 99 9.22 -2.32 -12.15
N THR A 100 9.46 -1.12 -11.60
CA THR A 100 10.72 -0.38 -11.75
C THR A 100 11.83 -0.85 -10.80
N ARG A 101 11.59 -1.88 -9.99
CA ARG A 101 12.52 -2.44 -8.99
C ARG A 101 13.10 -1.37 -8.05
N HIS A 102 12.27 -0.43 -7.61
CA HIS A 102 12.73 0.69 -6.79
C HIS A 102 13.39 0.21 -5.49
N THR A 103 14.64 0.59 -5.26
CA THR A 103 15.47 0.03 -4.17
C THR A 103 14.93 0.34 -2.77
N SER A 104 14.40 1.55 -2.54
CA SER A 104 13.74 1.90 -1.27
C SER A 104 12.47 1.08 -0.99
N VAL A 105 11.89 0.49 -2.03
CA VAL A 105 10.66 -0.31 -1.91
C VAL A 105 10.98 -1.76 -1.65
N LEU A 106 11.87 -2.35 -2.44
CA LEU A 106 12.31 -3.73 -2.25
C LEU A 106 13.18 -3.90 -1.00
N GLY A 107 13.87 -2.84 -0.59
CA GLY A 107 14.85 -2.86 0.48
C GLY A 107 16.17 -3.51 0.06
N LEU A 108 17.21 -3.32 0.88
CA LEU A 108 18.50 -3.96 0.65
C LEU A 108 18.33 -5.48 0.63
N ASN A 109 18.91 -6.14 -0.38
CA ASN A 109 18.75 -7.59 -0.60
C ASN A 109 17.29 -8.06 -0.68
N ASN A 110 16.37 -7.19 -1.13
CA ASN A 110 14.95 -7.49 -1.26
C ASN A 110 14.26 -7.88 0.07
N VAL A 111 14.73 -7.36 1.20
CA VAL A 111 14.21 -7.70 2.55
C VAL A 111 12.71 -7.41 2.72
N ASN A 112 12.13 -6.48 1.94
CA ASN A 112 10.71 -6.14 2.04
C ASN A 112 9.79 -7.08 1.24
N ILE A 113 10.33 -8.01 0.43
CA ILE A 113 9.50 -8.90 -0.41
C ILE A 113 8.43 -9.66 0.38
N PRO A 114 8.69 -10.27 1.55
CA PRO A 114 7.65 -10.97 2.31
C PRO A 114 6.51 -10.03 2.74
N HIS A 115 6.84 -8.82 3.22
CA HIS A 115 5.84 -7.83 3.61
C HIS A 115 5.01 -7.35 2.41
N LEU A 116 5.67 -7.06 1.28
CA LEU A 116 4.98 -6.68 0.04
C LEU A 116 4.04 -7.79 -0.45
N ALA A 117 4.44 -9.06 -0.31
CA ALA A 117 3.57 -10.19 -0.60
C ALA A 117 2.35 -10.21 0.30
N THR A 118 2.53 -10.07 1.63
CA THR A 118 1.42 -9.97 2.58
C THR A 118 0.48 -8.82 2.25
N VAL A 119 1.01 -7.63 1.93
CA VAL A 119 0.21 -6.46 1.52
C VAL A 119 -0.64 -6.75 0.30
N MET A 120 -0.08 -7.37 -0.75
CA MET A 120 -0.85 -7.72 -1.95
C MET A 120 -1.90 -8.80 -1.67
N LEU A 121 -1.59 -9.81 -0.85
CA LEU A 121 -2.55 -10.85 -0.48
C LEU A 121 -3.70 -10.29 0.35
N GLU A 122 -3.41 -9.38 1.29
CA GLU A 122 -4.41 -8.69 2.11
C GLU A 122 -5.39 -7.88 1.24
N ALA A 123 -4.87 -7.11 0.28
CA ALA A 123 -5.68 -6.33 -0.66
C ALA A 123 -6.59 -7.21 -1.55
N LEU A 124 -6.04 -8.31 -2.06
CA LEU A 124 -6.79 -9.26 -2.89
C LEU A 124 -7.86 -9.99 -2.09
N ALA A 125 -7.52 -10.43 -0.86
CA ALA A 125 -8.44 -11.18 -0.01
C ALA A 125 -9.56 -10.32 0.56
N SER A 126 -9.34 -9.02 0.81
CA SER A 126 -10.38 -8.12 1.29
C SER A 126 -11.41 -7.75 0.22
N GLY A 127 -11.05 -7.92 -1.06
CA GLY A 127 -11.90 -7.54 -2.18
C GLY A 127 -11.92 -6.05 -2.48
N VAL A 128 -11.11 -5.22 -1.79
CA VAL A 128 -11.10 -3.75 -1.93
C VAL A 128 -10.77 -3.25 -3.34
N LEU A 129 -10.19 -4.12 -4.18
CA LEU A 129 -9.83 -3.82 -5.57
C LEU A 129 -10.83 -4.37 -6.60
N MET A 130 -11.85 -5.13 -6.18
CA MET A 130 -12.70 -5.90 -7.10
C MET A 130 -13.69 -5.03 -7.90
N SER A 131 -14.07 -3.87 -7.36
CA SER A 131 -14.87 -2.86 -8.05
C SER A 131 -14.04 -1.96 -8.98
N GLY A 132 -12.70 -2.01 -8.86
CA GLY A 132 -11.76 -1.15 -9.56
C GLY A 132 -11.29 -1.71 -10.91
N ASN A 133 -10.06 -1.37 -11.28
CA ASN A 133 -9.46 -1.75 -12.56
C ASN A 133 -9.07 -3.25 -12.61
N PRO A 134 -9.69 -4.09 -13.46
CA PRO A 134 -9.36 -5.51 -13.55
C PRO A 134 -7.91 -5.81 -13.97
N ALA A 135 -7.30 -4.89 -14.74
CA ALA A 135 -5.90 -5.01 -15.12
C ALA A 135 -4.96 -4.87 -13.91
N LEU A 136 -5.30 -3.99 -12.95
CA LEU A 136 -4.56 -3.84 -11.71
C LEU A 136 -4.63 -5.11 -10.86
N VAL A 137 -5.84 -5.67 -10.70
CA VAL A 137 -6.04 -6.95 -9.98
C VAL A 137 -5.20 -8.06 -10.61
N SER A 138 -5.25 -8.19 -11.94
CA SER A 138 -4.46 -9.18 -12.68
C SER A 138 -2.95 -8.97 -12.48
N ARG A 139 -2.50 -7.70 -12.47
CA ARG A 139 -1.09 -7.33 -12.22
C ARG A 139 -0.66 -7.77 -10.81
N LEU A 140 -1.43 -7.46 -9.77
CA LEU A 140 -1.14 -7.90 -8.39
C LEU A 140 -1.11 -9.44 -8.28
N MET A 141 -2.10 -10.12 -8.85
CA MET A 141 -2.18 -11.58 -8.81
C MET A 141 -0.96 -12.25 -9.45
N ASN A 142 -0.51 -11.76 -10.60
CA ASN A 142 0.67 -12.30 -11.27
C ASN A 142 1.95 -12.03 -10.48
N THR A 143 2.11 -10.82 -9.95
CA THR A 143 3.28 -10.45 -9.15
C THR A 143 3.35 -11.24 -7.85
N VAL A 144 2.25 -11.39 -7.12
CA VAL A 144 2.27 -12.13 -5.86
C VAL A 144 2.52 -13.62 -6.08
N LYS A 145 2.02 -14.22 -7.17
CA LYS A 145 2.35 -15.61 -7.55
C LYS A 145 3.84 -15.79 -7.83
N ALA A 146 4.43 -14.86 -8.59
CA ALA A 146 5.85 -14.89 -8.90
C ALA A 146 6.71 -14.72 -7.63
N VAL A 147 6.33 -13.79 -6.76
CA VAL A 147 6.99 -13.56 -5.47
C VAL A 147 6.91 -14.80 -4.59
N LEU A 148 5.71 -15.36 -4.35
CA LEU A 148 5.54 -16.54 -3.51
C LEU A 148 6.36 -17.73 -4.03
N SER A 149 6.39 -17.93 -5.35
CA SER A 149 7.18 -19.01 -5.97
C SER A 149 8.69 -18.82 -5.83
N SER A 150 9.15 -17.59 -5.64
CA SER A 150 10.57 -17.25 -5.46
C SER A 150 11.05 -17.34 -4.01
N LEU A 151 10.11 -17.27 -3.04
CA LEU A 151 10.43 -17.36 -1.62
C LEU A 151 10.76 -18.80 -1.21
N ASP A 152 11.61 -18.96 -0.20
CA ASP A 152 11.79 -20.27 0.43
C ASP A 152 10.53 -20.70 1.20
N ARG A 153 10.44 -21.99 1.51
CA ARG A 153 9.26 -22.58 2.16
C ARG A 153 8.97 -21.98 3.54
N THR A 154 9.99 -21.54 4.28
CA THR A 154 9.81 -20.94 5.61
C THR A 154 9.19 -19.55 5.49
N LEU A 155 9.68 -18.72 4.57
CA LEU A 155 9.10 -17.40 4.30
C LEU A 155 7.70 -17.50 3.69
N GLN A 156 7.46 -18.41 2.75
CA GLN A 156 6.12 -18.67 2.23
C GLN A 156 5.14 -19.03 3.36
N THR A 157 5.53 -19.97 4.23
CA THR A 157 4.70 -20.37 5.37
C THR A 157 4.42 -19.19 6.30
N THR A 158 5.43 -18.35 6.56
CA THR A 158 5.30 -17.16 7.41
C THR A 158 4.26 -16.19 6.82
N VAL A 159 4.39 -15.84 5.53
CA VAL A 159 3.47 -14.95 4.82
C VAL A 159 2.03 -15.50 4.81
N LEU A 160 1.86 -16.79 4.51
CA LEU A 160 0.51 -17.37 4.46
C LEU A 160 -0.12 -17.47 5.86
N SER A 161 0.66 -17.83 6.87
CA SER A 161 0.20 -17.95 8.25
C SER A 161 -0.17 -16.61 8.90
N SER A 162 0.31 -15.48 8.38
CA SER A 162 -0.10 -14.15 8.87
C SER A 162 -1.53 -13.80 8.47
N LEU A 163 -2.11 -14.51 7.50
CA LEU A 163 -3.48 -14.31 7.03
C LEU A 163 -4.45 -15.20 7.83
N THR A 164 -5.65 -14.69 8.10
CA THR A 164 -6.73 -15.48 8.71
C THR A 164 -7.15 -16.64 7.80
N ALA A 165 -7.70 -17.72 8.38
CA ALA A 165 -8.18 -18.88 7.62
C ALA A 165 -9.24 -18.52 6.55
N GLU A 166 -10.09 -17.53 6.83
CA GLU A 166 -11.08 -17.03 5.87
C GLU A 166 -10.40 -16.40 4.64
N LYS A 167 -9.46 -15.48 4.86
CA LYS A 167 -8.65 -14.87 3.77
C LYS A 167 -7.88 -15.92 2.98
N GLN A 168 -7.28 -16.92 3.64
CA GLN A 168 -6.60 -18.01 2.94
C GLN A 168 -7.57 -18.77 2.01
N LYS A 169 -8.78 -19.10 2.49
CA LYS A 169 -9.80 -19.77 1.66
C LYS A 169 -10.21 -18.93 0.45
N THR A 170 -10.37 -17.60 0.63
CA THR A 170 -10.63 -16.67 -0.48
C THR A 170 -9.49 -16.73 -1.51
N LEU A 171 -8.24 -16.63 -1.06
CA LEU A 171 -7.08 -16.67 -1.95
C LEU A 171 -6.89 -18.02 -2.65
N GLN A 172 -7.24 -19.13 -2.00
CA GLN A 172 -7.30 -20.46 -2.62
C GLN A 172 -8.33 -20.51 -3.74
N SER A 173 -9.53 -19.95 -3.52
CA SER A 173 -10.58 -19.89 -4.55
C SER A 173 -10.18 -19.03 -5.76
N MET A 174 -9.31 -18.04 -5.55
CA MET A 174 -8.70 -17.23 -6.60
C MET A 174 -7.50 -17.91 -7.29
N GLY A 175 -7.11 -19.10 -6.86
CA GLY A 175 -5.96 -19.84 -7.37
C GLY A 175 -4.62 -19.14 -7.13
N LEU A 176 -4.51 -18.39 -6.03
CA LEU A 176 -3.28 -17.66 -5.65
C LEU A 176 -2.36 -18.49 -4.76
N ILE A 177 -2.94 -19.36 -3.94
CA ILE A 177 -2.22 -20.19 -2.98
C ILE A 177 -2.77 -21.63 -3.04
N PHE A 178 -1.92 -22.61 -2.74
CA PHE A 178 -2.21 -24.04 -2.85
C PHE A 178 -2.59 -24.66 -1.51
#